data_AF-A0A928VQP3-F1
#
_entry.id   AF-A0A928VQP3-F1
#
_cell.length_a   1.000
_cell.length_b   1.000
_cell.length_c   1.000
_cell.angle_alpha   90.00
_cell.angle_beta   90.00
_cell.angle_gamma   90.00
#
_symmetry.space_group_name_H-M   'P 1'
#
loop_
_entity.id
_entity.type
_entity.pdbx_description
1 polymer ?
#
loop_
_entity_poly.entity_id
_entity_poly.type
_entity_poly.pdbx_seq_one_letter_code
_entity_poly.pdbx_strand_id
1 'polypeptide(L)'
;MDHETRGILAYVLADHKDAVFLALISFLSAFDITQFYADYWEAYSSFFKPDVHTVGKANTQQTKREHLTLCTRIKFLAHKIICLSNLD
;
A
#
# COMPACT_ATOMS: atom_id res chain seq x y z
N MET A 1 -0.63 0.70 -5.00
CA MET A 1 -1.37 0.25 -6.20
C MET A 1 -0.80 1.05 -7.35
N ASP A 2 -0.35 0.36 -8.39
CA ASP A 2 -0.02 1.03 -9.64
C ASP A 2 -1.31 1.50 -10.32
N HIS A 3 -1.42 2.80 -10.59
CA HIS A 3 -2.68 3.38 -11.07
C HIS A 3 -2.99 3.03 -12.53
N GLU A 4 -1.98 2.65 -13.32
CA GLU A 4 -2.11 2.30 -14.73
C GLU A 4 -2.52 0.83 -14.91
N THR A 5 -1.77 -0.08 -14.29
CA THR A 5 -1.93 -1.54 -14.41
C THR A 5 -2.88 -2.13 -13.36
N ARG A 6 -3.24 -1.36 -12.33
CA ARG A 6 -3.95 -1.85 -11.13
C ARG A 6 -3.17 -2.93 -10.37
N GLY A 7 -1.86 -3.04 -10.61
CA GLY A 7 -0.98 -3.93 -9.86
C GLY A 7 -0.94 -3.58 -8.38
N ILE A 8 -1.11 -4.59 -7.52
CA ILE A 8 -1.05 -4.44 -6.07
C ILE A 8 0.20 -5.13 -5.56
N LEU A 9 1.13 -4.35 -5.00
CA LEU A 9 2.24 -4.85 -4.20
C LEU A 9 1.85 -4.80 -2.73
N ALA A 10 1.89 -5.96 -2.06
CA ALA A 10 1.66 -6.07 -0.62
C ALA A 10 2.93 -6.54 0.08
N TYR A 11 3.31 -5.85 1.15
CA TYR A 11 4.51 -6.14 1.94
C TYR A 11 4.19 -6.04 3.43
N VAL A 12 4.77 -6.95 4.23
CA VAL A 12 4.61 -6.94 5.68
C VAL A 12 5.72 -6.08 6.29
N LEU A 13 5.35 -4.90 6.78
CA LEU A 13 6.26 -4.06 7.53
C LEU A 13 6.39 -4.55 8.97
N ALA A 14 7.58 -4.40 9.55
CA ALA A 14 7.77 -4.50 11.00
C ALA A 14 7.14 -3.28 11.70
N ASP A 15 7.36 -3.13 13.01
CA ASP A 15 6.85 -2.01 13.81
C ASP A 15 7.04 -0.65 13.13
N HIS A 16 6.10 0.26 13.39
CA HIS A 16 6.05 1.61 12.86
C HIS A 16 7.20 2.49 13.42
N LYS A 17 8.41 2.24 12.93
CA LYS A 17 9.67 2.89 13.33
C LYS A 17 10.36 3.46 12.09
N ASP A 18 11.02 4.60 12.24
CA ASP A 18 11.70 5.30 11.15
C ASP A 18 12.73 4.42 10.41
N ALA A 19 13.46 3.57 11.14
CA ALA A 19 14.43 2.65 10.55
C ALA A 19 13.79 1.63 9.59
N VAL A 20 12.58 1.16 9.92
CA VAL A 20 11.83 0.22 9.06
C VAL A 20 11.29 0.96 7.84
N PHE A 21 10.85 2.20 8.02
CA PHE A 21 10.41 3.06 6.92
C PHE A 21 11.55 3.37 5.93
N LEU A 22 12.76 3.65 6.40
CA LEU A 22 13.93 3.83 5.52
C LEU A 22 14.24 2.57 4.70
N ALA A 23 14.14 1.39 5.32
CA ALA A 23 14.31 0.12 4.61
C ALA A 23 13.23 -0.06 3.51
N LEU A 24 11.99 0.34 3.79
CA LEU A 24 10.91 0.35 2.81
C LEU A 24 11.22 1.28 1.63
N ILE A 25 11.66 2.52 1.88
CA ILE A 25 12.01 3.45 0.80
C ILE A 25 13.18 2.92 -0.03
N SER A 26 14.19 2.33 0.61
CA SER A 26 15.30 1.69 -0.11
C SER A 26 14.80 0.54 -1.00
N PHE A 27 13.88 -0.29 -0.52
CA PHE A 27 13.28 -1.35 -1.32
C PHE A 27 12.46 -0.79 -2.49
N LEU A 28 11.69 0.26 -2.24
CA LEU A 28 10.86 0.92 -3.23
C LEU A 28 11.68 1.68 -4.29
N SER A 29 12.93 2.05 -4.02
CA SER A 29 13.82 2.71 -5.00
C SER A 29 14.11 1.86 -6.24
N ALA A 30 13.91 0.54 -6.17
CA ALA A 30 14.01 -0.36 -7.32
C ALA A 30 12.79 -0.27 -8.26
N PHE A 31 11.71 0.36 -7.82
CA PHE A 31 10.52 0.66 -8.61
C PHE A 31 10.58 2.14 -8.97
N ASP A 32 10.46 2.49 -10.25
CA ASP A 32 10.47 3.88 -10.73
C ASP A 32 9.19 4.64 -10.30
N ILE A 33 9.00 4.82 -9.00
CA ILE A 33 7.81 5.45 -8.41
C ILE A 33 7.98 6.97 -8.43
N THR A 34 7.09 7.63 -9.17
CA THR A 34 7.11 9.08 -9.35
C THR A 34 6.25 9.83 -8.34
N GLN A 35 5.20 9.20 -7.80
CA GLN A 35 4.24 9.85 -6.90
C GLN A 35 3.82 8.91 -5.76
N PHE A 36 3.81 9.44 -4.54
CA PHE A 36 3.30 8.75 -3.36
C PHE A 36 1.96 9.35 -2.93
N TYR A 37 0.97 8.48 -2.73
CA TYR A 37 -0.32 8.81 -2.12
C TYR A 37 -0.39 8.11 -0.77
N ALA A 38 -0.23 8.89 0.30
CA ALA A 38 -0.33 8.37 1.66
C ALA A 38 -1.03 9.37 2.58
N ASP A 39 -1.65 8.83 3.62
CA ASP A 39 -2.25 9.64 4.68
C ASP A 39 -1.18 10.46 5.40
N TYR A 40 -1.61 11.54 6.05
CA TYR A 40 -0.71 12.41 6.79
C TYR A 40 -0.09 11.65 7.97
N TRP A 41 1.21 11.37 7.88
CA TRP A 41 2.04 10.93 9.00
C TRP A 41 3.28 11.82 9.03
N GLU A 42 3.60 12.34 10.21
CA GLU A 42 4.63 13.35 10.41
C GLU A 42 6.02 12.89 9.94
N ALA A 43 6.32 11.59 10.06
CA ALA A 43 7.56 11.01 9.57
C ALA A 43 7.67 11.11 8.03
N TYR A 44 6.59 10.88 7.29
CA TYR A 44 6.59 10.98 5.82
C TYR A 44 6.99 12.38 5.34
N SER A 45 6.49 13.43 6.00
CA SER A 45 6.82 14.81 5.67
C SER A 45 8.30 15.14 5.82
N SER A 46 9.03 14.39 6.65
CA SER A 46 10.48 14.57 6.87
C SER A 46 11.32 13.85 5.82
N PHE A 47 10.79 12.81 5.17
CA PHE A 47 11.52 11.96 4.23
C PHE A 47 11.15 12.20 2.76
N PHE A 48 9.93 12.63 2.47
CA PHE A 48 9.51 12.96 1.10
C PHE A 48 9.70 14.44 0.81
N LYS A 49 10.18 14.75 -0.41
CA LYS A 49 10.07 16.13 -0.92
C LYS A 49 8.57 16.45 -1.11
N PRO A 50 8.14 17.68 -0.80
CA PRO A 50 6.73 18.06 -0.89
C PRO A 50 6.12 17.85 -2.28
N ASP A 51 6.94 17.86 -3.34
CA ASP A 51 6.47 17.67 -4.72
C ASP A 51 6.10 16.21 -5.07
N VAL A 52 6.63 15.20 -4.37
CA VAL A 52 6.40 13.78 -4.66
C VAL A 52 5.37 13.12 -3.74
N HIS A 53 4.89 13.82 -2.71
CA HIS A 53 3.89 13.32 -1.77
C HIS A 53 2.57 14.08 -1.91
N THR A 54 1.52 13.39 -2.32
CA THR A 54 0.16 13.95 -2.30
C THR A 54 -0.61 13.42 -1.10
N VAL A 55 -0.87 14.30 -0.12
CA VAL A 55 -1.74 14.00 1.02
C VAL A 55 -3.19 14.18 0.56
N GLY A 56 -3.99 13.13 0.60
CA GLY A 56 -5.38 13.25 0.20
C GLY A 56 -6.20 11.97 0.38
N LYS A 57 -7.41 12.14 0.89
CA LYS A 57 -8.30 11.01 1.22
C LYS A 57 -8.88 10.31 -0.01
N ALA A 58 -9.04 11.03 -1.13
CA ALA A 58 -9.70 10.53 -2.33
C ALA A 58 -8.95 9.33 -2.95
N ASN A 59 -7.63 9.44 -3.10
CA ASN A 59 -6.80 8.39 -3.70
C ASN A 59 -6.52 7.23 -2.73
N THR A 60 -6.59 7.48 -1.40
CA THR A 60 -6.45 6.44 -0.38
C THR A 60 -7.67 5.51 -0.30
N GLN A 61 -8.87 5.96 -0.70
CA GLN A 61 -10.08 5.12 -0.62
C GLN A 61 -9.98 3.84 -1.44
N GLN A 62 -9.41 3.93 -2.65
CA GLN A 62 -9.24 2.77 -3.51
C GLN A 62 -8.28 1.75 -2.90
N THR A 63 -7.09 2.19 -2.49
CA THR A 63 -6.10 1.36 -1.80
C THR A 63 -6.68 0.71 -0.54
N LYS A 64 -7.52 1.44 0.21
CA LYS A 64 -8.20 0.89 1.41
C LYS A 64 -9.18 -0.23 1.05
N ARG A 65 -9.98 -0.07 -0.01
CA ARG A 65 -10.90 -1.12 -0.47
C ARG A 65 -10.14 -2.37 -0.91
N GLU A 66 -9.07 -2.19 -1.68
CA GLU A 66 -8.21 -3.29 -2.14
C GLU A 66 -7.57 -4.03 -0.97
N HIS A 67 -7.07 -3.30 0.03
CA HIS A 67 -6.55 -3.89 1.26
C HIS A 67 -7.60 -4.75 1.99
N LEU A 68 -8.84 -4.27 2.13
CA LEU A 68 -9.92 -5.06 2.74
C LEU A 68 -10.24 -6.33 1.95
N THR A 69 -10.29 -6.24 0.61
CA THR A 69 -10.49 -7.39 -0.26
C THR A 69 -9.37 -8.41 -0.10
N LEU A 70 -8.11 -7.95 -0.07
CA LEU A 70 -6.94 -8.80 0.13
C LEU A 70 -6.99 -9.52 1.49
N CYS A 71 -7.20 -8.79 2.59
CA CYS A 71 -7.30 -9.35 3.94
C CYS A 71 -8.44 -10.37 4.05
N THR A 72 -9.57 -10.10 3.40
CA THR A 72 -10.71 -11.02 3.33
C THR A 72 -10.34 -12.30 2.59
N ARG A 73 -9.70 -12.20 1.43
CA ARG A 73 -9.22 -13.36 0.65
C ARG A 73 -8.19 -14.18 1.41
N ILE A 74 -7.21 -13.54 2.05
CA ILE A 74 -6.21 -14.22 2.90
C ILE A 74 -6.90 -14.96 4.05
N LYS A 75 -7.88 -14.33 4.71
CA LYS A 75 -8.66 -14.96 5.77
C LYS A 75 -9.40 -16.20 5.25
N PHE A 76 -10.12 -16.09 4.14
CA PHE A 76 -10.84 -17.24 3.55
C PHE A 76 -9.88 -18.37 3.16
N LEU A 77 -8.74 -18.03 2.56
CA LEU A 77 -7.68 -18.98 2.22
C LEU A 77 -7.17 -19.71 3.46
N ALA A 78 -6.88 -18.99 4.54
CA ALA A 78 -6.42 -19.57 5.81
C ALA A 78 -7.46 -20.52 6.44
N HIS A 79 -8.75 -20.24 6.29
CA HIS A 79 -9.83 -21.10 6.76
C HIS A 79 -10.19 -22.24 5.78
N LYS A 80 -9.48 -22.35 4.63
CA LYS A 80 -9.79 -23.30 3.54
C LYS A 80 -11.24 -23.23 3.04
N ILE A 81 -11.85 -22.05 3.15
CA ILE A 81 -13.19 -21.80 2.65
C ILE A 81 -13.01 -21.39 1.17
N ILE A 82 -12.75 -22.39 0.33
CA ILE A 82 -12.52 -22.25 -1.11
C ILE A 82 -13.88 -22.10 -1.80
N CYS A 83 -14.46 -20.91 -1.73
CA CYS A 83 -15.51 -20.48 -2.67
C CYS A 83 -15.20 -19.05 -3.14
N LEU A 84 -14.11 -18.94 -3.89
CA LEU A 84 -13.78 -17.78 -4.73
C LEU A 84 -14.21 -18.12 -6.16
N SER A 85 -15.51 -18.32 -6.37
CA SER A 85 -16.08 -18.47 -7.70
C SER A 85 -17.03 -17.30 -7.94
N ASN A 86 -16.63 -16.44 -8.87
CA ASN A 86 -17.42 -15.46 -9.62
C ASN A 86 -17.89 -14.22 -8.84
N LEU A 87 -17.02 -13.21 -8.77
CA LEU A 87 -17.46 -11.84 -9.02
C LEU A 87 -16.83 -11.44 -10.37
N ASP A 88 -17.52 -11.78 -11.44
CA ASP A 88 -17.39 -11.11 -12.74
C ASP A 88 -18.01 -9.70 -12.63
#